data_AF-A0A0R3U2C7-F1
#
_entry.id   AF-A0A0R3U2C7-F1
#
_cell.length_a   1.000
_cell.length_b   1.000
_cell.length_c   1.000
_cell.angle_alpha   90.00
_cell.angle_beta   90.00
_cell.angle_gamma   90.00
#
_symmetry.space_group_name_H-M   'P 1'
#
loop_
_entity.id
_entity.type
_entity.pdbx_description
1 polymer ?
#
loop_
_entity_poly.entity_id
_entity_poly.type
_entity_poly.pdbx_seq_one_letter_code
_entity_poly.pdbx_strand_id
1 'polypeptide(L)'
;MSEIFFEDYQVAGLIRANPAFLAAYKYQSEAAQRISRYSLIIDSGYSFTHIVPMADNNIMKDFVLRLAIGGKILTNRLIEITSYRQLDVRSEVYIMNQCKEDACFVSTDFWTDLSDAKSRDPAVNKIAREYVLPDYIDVHRGYLRSPTERPKDPGDRARLQGYTLKLSNERFTVPELLFHPTDVGYTEMGISEASQYLLTERLPPAVRPGAMANILLIGGSAKFPGFSDRV
;
A
#
# COMPACT_ATOMS: atom_id res chain seq x y z
N MET A 1 19.80 -17.45 -14.88
CA MET A 1 18.49 -17.01 -15.40
C MET A 1 18.56 -16.56 -16.86
N SER A 2 19.56 -15.78 -17.31
CA SER A 2 19.67 -15.45 -18.76
C SER A 2 19.81 -16.69 -19.63
N GLU A 3 20.63 -17.64 -19.19
CA GLU A 3 20.89 -18.94 -19.84
C GLU A 3 19.59 -19.71 -20.14
N ILE A 4 18.74 -19.91 -19.15
CA ILE A 4 17.42 -20.56 -19.31
C ILE A 4 16.61 -19.92 -20.45
N PHE A 5 16.56 -18.58 -20.54
CA PHE A 5 15.79 -17.91 -21.60
C PHE A 5 16.36 -18.13 -23.00
N PHE A 6 17.68 -18.22 -23.15
CA PHE A 6 18.30 -18.39 -24.46
C PHE A 6 18.45 -19.85 -24.88
N GLU A 7 18.81 -20.74 -23.94
CA GLU A 7 19.04 -22.16 -24.23
C GLU A 7 17.72 -22.95 -24.29
N ASP A 8 16.88 -22.81 -23.26
CA ASP A 8 15.63 -23.59 -23.17
C ASP A 8 14.50 -22.95 -24.00
N TYR A 9 14.30 -21.64 -23.86
CA TYR A 9 13.20 -20.92 -24.51
C TYR A 9 13.56 -20.34 -25.88
N GLN A 10 14.84 -20.35 -26.28
CA GLN A 10 15.31 -19.89 -27.59
C GLN A 10 14.81 -18.50 -28.00
N VAL A 11 14.74 -17.56 -27.04
CA VAL A 11 14.28 -16.20 -27.32
C VAL A 11 15.31 -15.43 -28.16
N ALA A 12 14.84 -14.63 -29.14
CA ALA A 12 15.72 -13.85 -30.02
C ALA A 12 16.46 -12.70 -29.32
N GLY A 13 15.94 -12.22 -28.18
CA GLY A 13 16.55 -11.15 -27.41
C GLY A 13 15.89 -10.97 -26.05
N LEU A 14 16.68 -10.52 -25.07
CA LEU A 14 16.24 -10.31 -23.69
C LEU A 14 16.68 -8.91 -23.22
N ILE A 15 15.72 -8.10 -22.77
CA ILE A 15 15.99 -6.81 -22.12
C ILE A 15 15.57 -6.91 -20.66
N ARG A 16 16.45 -6.47 -19.75
CA ARG A 16 16.15 -6.34 -18.32
C ARG A 16 16.05 -4.86 -17.98
N ALA A 17 14.88 -4.46 -17.52
CA ALA A 17 14.61 -3.09 -17.09
C ALA A 17 14.10 -3.06 -15.66
N ASN A 18 14.40 -1.96 -14.95
CA ASN A 18 13.84 -1.70 -13.64
C ASN A 18 12.41 -1.13 -13.80
N PRO A 19 11.40 -1.59 -13.03
CA PRO A 19 10.06 -1.01 -13.09
C PRO A 19 10.04 0.51 -12.86
N ALA A 20 10.89 1.03 -11.98
CA ALA A 20 11.02 2.47 -11.75
C ALA A 20 11.47 3.21 -13.03
N PHE A 21 12.43 2.64 -13.77
CA PHE A 21 12.87 3.22 -15.04
C PHE A 21 11.75 3.28 -16.08
N LEU A 22 10.96 2.20 -16.20
CA LEU A 22 9.83 2.17 -17.13
C LEU A 22 8.72 3.15 -16.73
N ALA A 23 8.44 3.27 -15.44
CA ALA A 23 7.46 4.22 -14.92
C ALA A 23 7.87 5.67 -15.23
N ALA A 24 9.13 6.02 -15.02
CA ALA A 24 9.63 7.34 -15.35
C ALA A 24 9.70 7.60 -16.86
N TYR A 25 10.05 6.59 -17.66
CA TYR A 25 9.98 6.70 -19.11
C TYR A 25 8.55 7.06 -19.58
N LYS A 26 7.54 6.36 -19.03
CA LYS A 26 6.13 6.68 -19.30
C LYS A 26 5.78 8.10 -18.87
N TYR A 27 6.14 8.49 -17.65
CA TYR A 27 5.89 9.83 -17.11
C TYR A 27 6.45 10.93 -18.01
N GLN A 28 7.67 10.75 -18.54
CA GLN A 28 8.29 11.69 -19.48
C GLN A 28 7.60 11.73 -20.84
N SER A 29 7.07 10.60 -21.31
CA SER A 29 6.38 10.52 -22.60
C SER A 29 4.98 11.17 -22.57
N GLU A 30 4.29 11.10 -21.42
CA GLU A 30 2.91 11.58 -21.27
C GLU A 30 2.84 13.02 -20.75
N ALA A 31 3.79 13.43 -19.90
CA ALA A 31 3.78 14.78 -19.34
C ALA A 31 4.30 15.80 -20.36
N ALA A 32 3.51 16.84 -20.62
CA ALA A 32 3.96 18.06 -21.31
C ALA A 32 5.14 18.76 -20.58
N GLN A 33 5.46 18.34 -19.34
CA GLN A 33 6.63 18.72 -18.56
C GLN A 33 7.90 18.04 -19.09
N ARG A 34 8.31 18.42 -20.30
CA ARG A 34 9.59 18.05 -20.94
C ARG A 34 10.86 18.44 -20.16
N ILE A 35 10.76 19.04 -18.98
CA ILE A 35 11.80 19.95 -18.45
C ILE A 35 12.47 19.47 -17.16
N SER A 36 11.88 18.57 -16.37
CA SER A 36 12.57 18.15 -15.15
C SER A 36 13.57 17.02 -15.42
N ARG A 37 14.86 17.39 -15.33
CA ARG A 37 16.00 16.47 -15.38
C ARG A 37 16.06 15.51 -14.19
N TYR A 38 15.37 15.86 -13.09
CA TYR A 38 15.42 15.13 -11.83
C TYR A 38 14.02 14.69 -11.41
N SER A 39 13.91 13.46 -10.93
CA SER A 39 12.67 12.91 -10.38
C SER A 39 12.98 11.95 -9.24
N LEU A 40 12.05 11.82 -8.31
CA LEU A 40 12.09 10.84 -7.24
C LEU A 40 10.98 9.83 -7.45
N ILE A 41 11.32 8.55 -7.52
CA ILE A 41 10.33 7.49 -7.73
C ILE A 41 10.20 6.71 -6.44
N ILE A 42 8.98 6.60 -5.92
CA ILE A 42 8.66 5.80 -4.73
C ILE A 42 7.82 4.60 -5.20
N ASP A 43 8.45 3.43 -5.26
CA ASP A 43 7.83 2.17 -5.64
C ASP A 43 7.44 1.39 -4.38
N SER A 44 6.19 1.52 -3.95
CA SER A 44 5.66 0.77 -2.81
C SER A 44 4.97 -0.51 -3.26
N GLY A 45 5.74 -1.60 -3.25
CA GLY A 45 5.32 -2.91 -3.72
C GLY A 45 4.72 -3.82 -2.65
N TYR A 46 4.56 -5.10 -3.03
CA TYR A 46 4.03 -6.13 -2.13
C TYR A 46 5.01 -6.46 -1.00
N SER A 47 6.30 -6.68 -1.28
CA SER A 47 7.26 -7.07 -0.24
C SER A 47 8.16 -5.94 0.23
N PHE A 48 8.45 -4.96 -0.62
CA PHE A 48 9.45 -3.93 -0.35
C PHE A 48 8.97 -2.60 -0.92
N THR A 49 9.47 -1.51 -0.35
CA THR A 49 9.34 -0.17 -0.91
C THR A 49 10.71 0.34 -1.35
N HIS A 50 10.84 0.79 -2.58
CA HIS A 50 12.08 1.34 -3.12
C HIS A 50 11.91 2.83 -3.39
N ILE A 51 12.87 3.62 -2.92
CA ILE A 51 12.96 5.05 -3.22
C ILE A 51 14.14 5.22 -4.17
N VAL A 52 13.84 5.57 -5.41
CA VAL A 52 14.77 5.57 -6.54
C VAL A 52 14.86 6.98 -7.11
N PRO A 53 15.90 7.75 -6.76
CA PRO A 53 16.16 9.03 -7.39
C PRO A 53 16.72 8.82 -8.80
N MET A 54 16.26 9.65 -9.74
CA MET A 54 16.77 9.68 -11.10
C MET A 54 17.26 11.06 -11.50
N ALA A 55 18.32 11.06 -12.31
CA ALA A 55 18.92 12.24 -12.93
C ALA A 55 19.19 11.96 -14.41
N ASP A 56 18.74 12.83 -15.30
CA ASP A 56 18.97 12.77 -16.75
C ASP A 56 18.71 11.36 -17.31
N ASN A 57 17.56 10.77 -16.96
CA ASN A 57 17.10 9.44 -17.36
C ASN A 57 17.95 8.27 -16.86
N ASN A 58 18.85 8.51 -15.92
CA ASN A 58 19.64 7.50 -15.27
C ASN A 58 19.26 7.39 -13.79
N ILE A 59 19.23 6.15 -13.29
CA ILE A 59 19.02 5.89 -11.87
C ILE A 59 20.31 6.25 -11.12
N MET A 60 20.17 7.09 -10.09
CA MET A 60 21.29 7.45 -9.21
C MET A 60 21.51 6.34 -8.17
N LYS A 61 22.19 5.26 -8.58
CA LYS A 61 22.33 4.00 -7.83
C LYS A 61 22.82 4.17 -6.39
N ASP A 62 23.77 5.09 -6.16
CA ASP A 62 24.37 5.34 -4.84
C ASP A 62 23.38 5.91 -3.82
N PHE A 63 22.25 6.44 -4.31
CA PHE A 63 21.22 7.11 -3.51
C PHE A 63 19.92 6.31 -3.46
N VAL A 64 19.90 5.08 -4.00
CA VAL A 64 18.71 4.22 -3.94
C VAL A 64 18.53 3.70 -2.51
N LEU A 65 17.34 3.91 -1.95
CA LEU A 65 16.96 3.34 -0.67
C LEU A 65 15.97 2.20 -0.88
N ARG A 66 16.15 1.12 -0.12
CA ARG A 66 15.23 0.00 -0.04
C ARG A 66 14.75 -0.15 1.39
N LEU A 67 13.44 -0.07 1.57
CA LEU A 67 12.76 -0.33 2.83
C LEU A 67 12.19 -1.76 2.77
N ALA A 68 12.32 -2.52 3.86
CA ALA A 68 11.73 -3.85 3.97
C ALA A 68 10.21 -3.81 4.14
N ILE A 69 9.65 -2.61 4.36
CA ILE A 69 8.23 -2.41 4.56
C ILE A 69 7.49 -2.42 3.22
N GLY A 70 6.45 -3.26 3.14
CA GLY A 70 5.57 -3.35 2.00
C GLY A 70 4.23 -3.99 2.37
N GLY A 71 3.39 -4.22 1.36
CA GLY A 71 2.04 -4.77 1.54
C GLY A 71 1.94 -6.11 2.27
N LYS A 72 2.99 -6.94 2.27
CA LYS A 72 3.07 -8.22 2.97
C LYS A 72 3.05 -8.04 4.48
N ILE A 73 3.81 -7.07 4.99
CA ILE A 73 3.83 -6.75 6.43
C ILE A 73 2.44 -6.26 6.85
N LEU A 74 1.80 -5.44 6.02
CA LEU A 74 0.44 -4.95 6.26
C LEU A 74 -0.57 -6.10 6.33
N THR A 75 -0.53 -7.02 5.36
CA THR A 75 -1.42 -8.19 5.35
C THR A 75 -1.19 -9.08 6.57
N ASN A 76 0.07 -9.34 6.93
CA ASN A 76 0.40 -10.13 8.13
C ASN A 76 -0.11 -9.47 9.41
N ARG A 77 0.03 -8.14 9.53
CA ARG A 77 -0.48 -7.42 10.69
C ARG A 77 -2.01 -7.46 10.76
N LEU A 78 -2.68 -7.29 9.63
CA LEU A 78 -4.14 -7.39 9.58
C LEU A 78 -4.60 -8.79 10.00
N ILE A 79 -3.96 -9.84 9.49
CA ILE A 79 -4.22 -11.23 9.90
C ILE A 79 -4.06 -11.40 11.41
N GLU A 80 -2.97 -10.90 12.00
CA GLU A 80 -2.71 -11.01 13.44
C GLU A 80 -3.80 -10.32 14.27
N ILE A 81 -4.16 -9.08 13.91
CA ILE A 81 -5.19 -8.31 14.61
C ILE A 81 -6.56 -9.00 14.51
N THR A 82 -6.94 -9.43 13.30
CA THR A 82 -8.23 -10.09 13.05
C THR A 82 -8.30 -11.45 13.76
N SER A 83 -7.23 -12.24 13.71
CA SER A 83 -7.15 -13.57 14.34
C SER A 83 -7.19 -13.50 15.86
N TYR A 84 -6.61 -12.44 16.44
CA TYR A 84 -6.66 -12.24 17.88
C TYR A 84 -8.03 -11.73 18.37
N ARG A 85 -8.69 -10.85 17.61
CA ARG A 85 -9.93 -10.17 18.06
C ARG A 85 -11.22 -10.92 17.73
N GLN A 86 -11.28 -11.65 16.62
CA GLN A 86 -12.56 -12.10 16.04
C GLN A 86 -12.52 -13.55 15.56
N LEU A 87 -11.75 -13.83 14.50
CA LEU A 87 -11.77 -15.09 13.78
C LEU A 87 -10.36 -15.43 13.32
N ASP A 88 -9.90 -16.65 13.59
CA ASP A 88 -8.60 -17.12 13.13
C ASP A 88 -8.58 -17.24 11.59
N VAL A 89 -7.86 -16.32 10.96
CA VAL A 89 -7.73 -16.19 9.49
C VAL A 89 -6.27 -16.36 9.05
N ARG A 90 -5.43 -17.01 9.86
CA ARG A 90 -4.00 -17.19 9.56
C ARG A 90 -3.74 -18.03 8.30
N SER A 91 -4.63 -18.96 7.97
CA SER A 91 -4.57 -19.73 6.72
C SER A 91 -5.03 -18.91 5.50
N GLU A 92 -5.85 -17.88 5.71
CA GLU A 92 -6.58 -17.18 4.66
C GLU A 92 -5.88 -15.90 4.18
N VAL A 93 -4.59 -16.02 3.84
CA VAL A 93 -3.75 -14.87 3.47
C VAL A 93 -4.29 -14.14 2.25
N TYR A 94 -4.83 -14.87 1.28
CA TYR A 94 -5.36 -14.29 0.04
C TYR A 94 -6.61 -13.43 0.30
N ILE A 95 -7.57 -13.96 1.06
CA ILE A 95 -8.81 -13.25 1.40
C ILE A 95 -8.47 -12.00 2.23
N MET A 96 -7.52 -12.11 3.16
CA MET A 96 -7.09 -10.99 3.98
C MET A 96 -6.34 -9.93 3.16
N ASN A 97 -5.61 -10.31 2.10
CA ASN A 97 -5.03 -9.34 1.18
C ASN A 97 -6.11 -8.57 0.41
N GLN A 98 -7.16 -9.24 -0.08
CA GLN A 98 -8.30 -8.57 -0.72
C GLN A 98 -9.04 -7.65 0.25
N CYS A 99 -9.29 -8.13 1.46
CA CYS A 99 -9.90 -7.37 2.55
C CYS A 99 -9.11 -6.08 2.85
N LYS A 100 -7.77 -6.18 2.92
CA LYS A 100 -6.89 -5.03 3.05
C LYS A 100 -7.04 -4.05 1.87
N GLU A 101 -7.00 -4.54 0.64
CA GLU A 101 -7.10 -3.68 -0.56
C GLU A 101 -8.45 -2.96 -0.67
N ASP A 102 -9.54 -3.61 -0.26
CA ASP A 102 -10.88 -3.03 -0.31
C ASP A 102 -11.13 -2.09 0.89
N ALA A 103 -10.71 -2.49 2.09
CA ALA A 103 -11.11 -1.84 3.35
C ALA A 103 -10.12 -0.80 3.83
N CYS A 104 -8.82 -1.00 3.66
CA CYS A 104 -7.83 -0.13 4.28
C CYS A 104 -7.64 1.17 3.51
N PHE A 105 -7.26 2.22 4.23
CA PHE A 105 -6.93 3.53 3.67
C PHE A 105 -5.85 4.20 4.52
N VAL A 106 -5.14 5.17 3.93
CA VAL A 106 -4.15 5.97 4.65
C VAL A 106 -4.85 7.20 5.21
N SER A 107 -4.69 7.43 6.51
CA SER A 107 -5.24 8.60 7.19
C SER A 107 -4.32 9.81 6.98
N THR A 108 -4.91 10.99 6.75
CA THR A 108 -4.18 12.25 6.75
C THR A 108 -3.94 12.77 8.17
N ASP A 109 -4.92 12.58 9.07
CA ASP A 109 -4.84 12.92 10.49
C ASP A 109 -5.24 11.72 11.36
N PHE A 110 -4.21 10.97 11.77
CA PHE A 110 -4.34 9.74 12.53
C PHE A 110 -5.08 9.91 13.87
N TRP A 111 -4.83 11.01 14.59
CA TRP A 111 -5.37 11.20 15.93
C TRP A 111 -6.86 11.52 15.91
N THR A 112 -7.29 12.34 14.94
CA THR A 112 -8.70 12.64 14.72
C THR A 112 -9.46 11.39 14.31
N ASP A 113 -8.96 10.63 13.32
CA ASP A 113 -9.58 9.38 12.90
C ASP A 113 -9.66 8.33 14.03
N LEU A 114 -8.66 8.31 14.92
CA LEU A 114 -8.69 7.45 16.11
C LEU A 114 -9.75 7.86 17.13
N SER A 115 -10.02 9.16 17.29
CA SER A 115 -11.10 9.63 18.14
C SER A 115 -12.48 9.30 17.56
N ASP A 116 -12.65 9.48 16.25
CA ASP A 116 -13.89 9.15 15.54
C ASP A 116 -14.17 7.65 15.56
N ALA A 117 -13.13 6.82 15.40
CA ALA A 117 -13.25 5.36 15.44
C ALA A 117 -13.66 4.81 16.83
N LYS A 118 -13.39 5.55 17.92
CA LYS A 118 -13.81 5.18 19.28
C LYS A 118 -15.29 5.49 19.54
N SER A 119 -15.85 6.44 18.81
CA SER A 119 -17.27 6.82 18.96
C SER A 119 -18.20 5.69 18.52
N ARG A 120 -19.26 5.48 19.28
CA ARG A 120 -20.28 4.45 18.98
C ARG A 120 -21.35 4.93 18.00
N ASP A 121 -21.47 6.23 17.82
CA ASP A 121 -22.49 6.83 16.96
C ASP A 121 -22.13 6.65 15.48
N PRO A 122 -22.99 5.98 14.68
CA PRO A 122 -22.72 5.73 13.25
C PRO A 122 -22.60 6.99 12.39
N ALA A 123 -23.15 8.12 12.86
CA ALA A 123 -23.03 9.41 12.17
C ALA A 123 -21.59 9.97 12.24
N VAL A 124 -20.89 9.69 13.35
CA VAL A 124 -19.51 10.11 13.62
C VAL A 124 -18.54 9.04 13.10
N ASN A 125 -18.76 7.78 13.47
CA ASN A 125 -17.89 6.67 13.10
C ASN A 125 -18.22 6.11 11.71
N LYS A 126 -17.80 6.83 10.67
CA LYS A 126 -17.89 6.38 9.27
C LYS A 126 -16.82 5.36 8.88
N ILE A 127 -15.84 5.18 9.77
CA ILE A 127 -14.66 4.32 9.61
C ILE A 127 -15.02 2.86 9.86
N ALA A 128 -15.90 2.56 10.83
CA ALA A 128 -16.35 1.19 11.06
C ALA A 128 -17.05 0.63 9.80
N ARG A 129 -16.59 -0.55 9.36
CA ARG A 129 -17.17 -1.29 8.23
C ARG A 129 -17.22 -2.78 8.54
N GLU A 130 -18.14 -3.46 7.90
CA GLU A 130 -18.26 -4.91 7.98
C GLU A 130 -17.80 -5.50 6.64
N TYR A 131 -16.84 -6.41 6.67
CA TYR A 131 -16.37 -7.14 5.48
C TYR A 131 -16.97 -8.53 5.49
N VAL A 132 -17.77 -8.84 4.47
CA VAL A 132 -18.36 -10.17 4.29
C VAL A 132 -17.31 -11.06 3.63
N LEU A 133 -16.94 -12.13 4.32
CA LEU A 133 -16.04 -13.16 3.82
C LEU A 133 -16.73 -13.99 2.74
N PRO A 134 -15.97 -14.47 1.72
CA PRO A 134 -16.53 -15.37 0.72
C PRO A 134 -16.85 -16.73 1.34
N ASP A 135 -18.03 -17.27 1.02
CA ASP A 135 -18.46 -18.61 1.41
C ASP A 135 -18.22 -19.66 0.31
N TYR A 136 -17.75 -19.21 -0.87
CA TYR A 136 -17.49 -20.03 -2.07
C TYR A 136 -18.70 -20.81 -2.61
N ILE A 137 -19.91 -20.45 -2.16
CA ILE A 137 -21.16 -21.02 -2.67
C ILE A 137 -21.91 -19.91 -3.41
N ASP A 138 -22.26 -18.85 -2.68
CA ASP A 138 -23.01 -17.72 -3.21
C ASP A 138 -22.08 -16.52 -3.43
N VAL A 139 -21.11 -16.32 -2.53
CA VAL A 139 -20.16 -15.21 -2.51
C VAL A 139 -18.76 -15.74 -2.74
N HIS A 140 -18.23 -15.51 -3.95
CA HIS A 140 -16.89 -15.96 -4.35
C HIS A 140 -15.79 -14.94 -4.01
N ARG A 141 -16.15 -13.66 -3.88
CA ARG A 141 -15.25 -12.57 -3.47
C ARG A 141 -15.93 -11.78 -2.36
N GLY A 142 -15.20 -11.53 -1.28
CA GLY A 142 -15.71 -10.71 -0.20
C GLY A 142 -16.00 -9.27 -0.65
N TYR A 143 -16.84 -8.58 0.13
CA TYR A 143 -17.20 -7.21 -0.14
C TYR A 143 -17.47 -6.44 1.16
N LEU A 144 -17.34 -5.11 1.08
CA LEU A 144 -17.60 -4.21 2.19
C LEU A 144 -19.08 -3.84 2.30
N ARG A 145 -19.55 -3.77 3.53
CA ARG A 145 -20.88 -3.32 3.91
C ARG A 145 -20.76 -2.22 4.96
N SER A 146 -21.63 -1.21 4.86
CA SER A 146 -21.76 -0.20 5.93
C SER A 146 -22.50 -0.80 7.14
N PRO A 147 -22.14 -0.43 8.38
CA PRO A 147 -22.84 -0.93 9.57
C PRO A 147 -24.34 -0.58 9.60
N THR A 148 -24.73 0.45 8.84
CA THR A 148 -26.10 0.96 8.73
C THR A 148 -26.93 0.24 7.67
N GLU A 149 -26.30 -0.40 6.69
CA GLU A 149 -27.00 -1.17 5.66
C GLU A 149 -27.51 -2.49 6.26
N ARG A 150 -28.84 -2.55 6.46
CA ARG A 150 -29.49 -3.81 6.85
C ARG A 150 -29.41 -4.81 5.67
N PRO A 151 -29.25 -6.11 5.96
CA PRO A 151 -29.41 -7.13 4.93
C PRO A 151 -30.77 -6.94 4.25
N LYS A 152 -30.79 -6.98 2.91
CA LYS A 152 -32.02 -6.83 2.13
C LYS A 152 -33.01 -7.95 2.45
N ASP A 153 -32.50 -9.14 2.79
CA ASP A 153 -33.31 -10.30 3.16
C ASP A 153 -33.09 -10.74 4.62
N PRO A 154 -34.16 -11.09 5.37
CA PRO A 154 -34.06 -11.59 6.74
C PRO A 154 -33.27 -12.91 6.88
N GLY A 155 -33.28 -13.76 5.84
CA GLY A 155 -32.55 -15.03 5.81
C GLY A 155 -31.03 -14.87 5.70
N ASP A 156 -30.57 -13.81 5.02
CA ASP A 156 -29.14 -13.47 4.92
C ASP A 156 -28.53 -13.14 6.28
N ARG A 157 -29.32 -12.59 7.20
CA ARG A 157 -28.81 -12.13 8.50
C ARG A 157 -28.32 -13.27 9.39
N ALA A 158 -28.96 -14.44 9.31
CA ALA A 158 -28.55 -15.64 10.03
C ALA A 158 -27.40 -16.38 9.31
N ARG A 159 -27.39 -16.39 7.97
CA ARG A 159 -26.30 -16.95 7.16
C ARG A 159 -24.99 -16.17 7.33
N LEU A 160 -25.05 -14.85 7.38
CA LEU A 160 -23.88 -13.96 7.44
C LEU A 160 -23.28 -13.81 8.85
N GLN A 161 -23.97 -14.26 9.90
CA GLN A 161 -23.55 -14.08 11.29
C GLN A 161 -22.22 -14.78 11.63
N GLY A 162 -21.78 -15.76 10.82
CA GLY A 162 -20.49 -16.46 10.96
C GLY A 162 -19.41 -16.07 9.95
N TYR A 163 -19.71 -15.24 8.96
CA TYR A 163 -18.82 -14.92 7.82
C TYR A 163 -18.56 -13.42 7.68
N THR A 164 -18.67 -12.63 8.75
CA THR A 164 -18.48 -11.18 8.68
C THR A 164 -17.38 -10.73 9.63
N LEU A 165 -16.40 -9.98 9.12
CA LEU A 165 -15.35 -9.33 9.89
C LEU A 165 -15.72 -7.86 10.14
N LYS A 166 -15.68 -7.44 11.40
CA LYS A 166 -15.91 -6.03 11.76
C LYS A 166 -14.58 -5.30 11.79
N LEU A 167 -14.37 -4.37 10.86
CA LEU A 167 -13.15 -3.58 10.77
C LEU A 167 -13.40 -2.17 11.26
N SER A 168 -12.65 -1.72 12.27
CA SER A 168 -12.70 -0.36 12.79
C SER A 168 -11.39 0.39 12.52
N ASN A 169 -10.56 0.54 13.55
CA ASN A 169 -9.34 1.33 13.50
C ASN A 169 -8.23 0.63 12.72
N GLU A 170 -8.25 -0.70 12.62
CA GLU A 170 -7.32 -1.48 11.79
C GLU A 170 -7.29 -1.05 10.32
N ARG A 171 -8.36 -0.41 9.82
CA ARG A 171 -8.43 0.08 8.44
C ARG A 171 -7.38 1.14 8.13
N PHE A 172 -7.02 1.98 9.10
CA PHE A 172 -6.00 3.03 8.94
C PHE A 172 -4.74 2.78 9.78
N THR A 173 -4.85 2.08 10.92
CA THR A 173 -3.67 1.75 11.73
C THR A 173 -2.75 0.71 11.06
N VAL A 174 -3.29 -0.17 10.20
CA VAL A 174 -2.46 -1.12 9.46
C VAL A 174 -1.64 -0.38 8.39
N PRO A 175 -2.22 0.40 7.46
CA PRO A 175 -1.43 1.20 6.50
C PRO A 175 -0.47 2.21 7.13
N GLU A 176 -0.76 2.69 8.35
CA GLU A 176 0.16 3.59 9.07
C GLU A 176 1.56 2.98 9.28
N LEU A 177 1.69 1.65 9.27
CA LEU A 177 2.99 0.98 9.35
C LEU A 177 3.94 1.28 8.20
N LEU A 178 3.42 1.77 7.06
CA LEU A 178 4.26 2.28 5.97
C LEU A 178 4.99 3.57 6.38
N PHE A 179 4.45 4.32 7.34
CA PHE A 179 4.96 5.60 7.79
C PHE A 179 5.59 5.54 9.18
N HIS A 180 5.02 4.72 10.07
CA HIS A 180 5.48 4.52 11.45
C HIS A 180 5.67 3.02 11.77
N PRO A 181 6.66 2.37 11.16
CA PRO A 181 6.95 0.94 11.35
C PRO A 181 7.40 0.59 12.79
N THR A 182 7.98 1.55 13.51
CA THR A 182 8.47 1.40 14.89
C THR A 182 7.38 0.98 15.86
N ASP A 183 6.12 1.33 15.58
CA ASP A 183 4.95 1.00 16.43
C ASP A 183 4.72 -0.51 16.58
N VAL A 184 5.23 -1.32 15.65
CA VAL A 184 5.14 -2.80 15.68
C VAL A 184 6.52 -3.44 15.89
N GLY A 185 7.50 -2.64 16.32
CA GLY A 185 8.84 -3.12 16.66
C GLY A 185 9.78 -3.31 15.47
N TYR A 186 9.44 -2.79 14.29
CA TYR A 186 10.38 -2.74 13.17
C TYR A 186 11.32 -1.56 13.35
N THR A 187 12.63 -1.79 13.28
CA THR A 187 13.67 -0.75 13.41
C THR A 187 14.04 -0.14 12.05
N GLU A 188 13.06 0.11 11.19
CA GLU A 188 13.26 0.73 9.87
C GLU A 188 12.63 2.11 9.80
N MET A 189 13.07 2.94 8.86
CA MET A 189 12.45 4.24 8.60
C MET A 189 11.11 4.06 7.87
N GLY A 190 10.16 4.94 8.15
CA GLY A 190 8.96 5.07 7.33
C GLY A 190 9.24 5.64 5.94
N ILE A 191 8.28 5.53 5.02
CA ILE A 191 8.42 6.05 3.64
C ILE A 191 8.69 7.56 3.65
N SER A 192 7.95 8.33 4.44
CA SER A 192 8.11 9.80 4.51
C SER A 192 9.46 10.19 5.12
N GLU A 193 9.86 9.55 6.22
CA GLU A 193 11.15 9.79 6.86
C GLU A 193 12.32 9.44 5.93
N ALA A 194 12.27 8.27 5.27
CA ALA A 194 13.30 7.85 4.34
C ALA A 194 13.38 8.77 3.11
N SER A 195 12.24 9.26 2.62
CA SER A 195 12.18 10.21 1.51
C SER A 195 12.78 11.56 1.91
N GLN A 196 12.45 12.06 3.10
CA GLN A 196 13.00 13.30 3.65
C GLN A 196 14.51 13.20 3.89
N TYR A 197 14.96 12.10 4.48
CA TYR A 197 16.38 11.81 4.70
C TYR A 197 17.15 11.80 3.39
N LEU A 198 16.60 11.14 2.36
CA LEU A 198 17.20 11.10 1.03
C LEU A 198 17.29 12.50 0.41
N LEU A 199 16.20 13.26 0.43
CA LEU A 199 16.10 14.59 -0.17
C LEU A 199 16.98 15.62 0.54
N THR A 200 17.16 15.51 1.86
CA THR A 200 17.83 16.55 2.67
C THR A 200 19.30 16.25 2.92
N GLU A 201 19.62 14.99 3.25
CA GLU A 201 20.96 14.61 3.75
C GLU A 201 21.83 13.96 2.67
N ARG A 202 21.21 13.14 1.81
CA ARG A 202 21.95 12.30 0.86
C ARG A 202 22.10 12.96 -0.51
N LEU A 203 21.03 13.50 -1.08
CA LEU A 203 21.07 14.03 -2.44
C LEU A 203 21.88 15.34 -2.54
N PRO A 204 22.63 15.55 -3.64
CA PRO A 204 23.34 16.81 -3.89
C PRO A 204 22.38 18.00 -3.93
N PRO A 205 22.75 19.17 -3.36
CA PRO A 205 21.86 20.35 -3.30
C PRO A 205 21.25 20.78 -4.64
N ALA A 206 21.96 20.60 -5.74
CA ALA A 206 21.47 20.92 -7.09
C ALA A 206 20.32 20.03 -7.58
N VAL A 207 20.21 18.79 -7.07
CA VAL A 207 19.21 17.80 -7.50
C VAL A 207 17.92 17.92 -6.68
N ARG A 208 18.02 18.31 -5.41
CA ARG A 208 16.92 18.36 -4.43
C ARG A 208 15.65 19.07 -4.92
N PRO A 209 15.70 20.30 -5.48
CA PRO A 209 14.48 20.99 -5.89
C PRO A 209 13.77 20.27 -7.04
N GLY A 210 14.53 19.69 -7.97
CA GLY A 210 13.96 18.93 -9.08
C GLY A 210 13.35 17.60 -8.63
N ALA A 211 14.03 16.88 -7.73
CA ALA A 211 13.53 15.65 -7.15
C ALA A 211 12.26 15.86 -6.30
N MET A 212 12.21 16.94 -5.51
CA MET A 212 11.04 17.29 -4.69
C MET A 212 9.85 17.78 -5.51
N ALA A 213 10.09 18.48 -6.62
CA ALA A 213 9.02 18.93 -7.51
C ALA A 213 8.39 17.79 -8.33
N ASN A 214 9.08 16.66 -8.49
CA ASN A 214 8.65 15.56 -9.36
C ASN A 214 8.77 14.23 -8.62
N ILE A 215 7.79 13.96 -7.77
CA ILE A 215 7.67 12.68 -7.06
C ILE A 215 6.67 11.81 -7.81
N LEU A 216 7.13 10.63 -8.22
CA LEU A 216 6.32 9.62 -8.90
C LEU A 216 6.04 8.46 -7.94
N LEU A 217 4.77 8.25 -7.62
CA LEU A 217 4.33 7.14 -6.79
C LEU A 217 3.91 5.97 -7.68
N ILE A 218 4.52 4.80 -7.46
CA ILE A 218 4.17 3.56 -8.16
C ILE A 218 4.00 2.40 -7.16
N GLY A 219 3.43 1.31 -7.65
CA GLY A 219 3.27 0.07 -6.88
C GLY A 219 1.83 -0.18 -6.40
N GLY A 220 1.64 -1.32 -5.75
CA GLY A 220 0.32 -1.76 -5.29
C GLY A 220 -0.16 -1.03 -4.04
N SER A 221 0.75 -0.75 -3.11
CA SER A 221 0.42 -0.07 -1.85
C SER A 221 0.12 1.43 -2.08
N ALA A 222 0.63 2.01 -3.16
CA ALA A 222 0.30 3.39 -3.55
C ALA A 222 -1.17 3.57 -3.96
N LYS A 223 -1.94 2.48 -4.12
CA LYS A 223 -3.38 2.53 -4.44
C LYS A 223 -4.27 2.79 -3.23
N PHE A 224 -3.74 2.79 -2.00
CA PHE A 224 -4.56 3.11 -0.84
C PHE A 224 -5.11 4.54 -0.96
N PRO A 225 -6.42 4.75 -0.69
CA PRO A 225 -6.97 6.09 -0.62
C PRO A 225 -6.20 6.93 0.42
N GLY A 226 -5.87 8.18 0.07
CA GLY A 226 -5.10 9.09 0.94
C GLY A 226 -3.58 8.88 0.93
N PHE A 227 -3.06 7.88 0.21
CA PHE A 227 -1.61 7.61 0.18
C PHE A 227 -0.83 8.77 -0.46
N SER A 228 -1.31 9.31 -1.58
CA SER A 228 -0.66 10.43 -2.28
C SER A 228 -0.66 11.73 -1.49
N ASP A 229 -1.70 11.94 -0.67
CA ASP A 229 -1.85 13.18 0.10
C ASP A 229 -1.00 13.17 1.37
N ARG A 230 -0.60 11.97 1.82
CA ARG A 230 0.21 11.74 3.02
C ARG A 230 1.72 11.77 2.76
N VAL A 231 2.16 11.29 1.59
CA VAL A 231 3.57 11.25 1.17
C VAL A 231 4.05 12.62 0.74
#